data_AF-A0A964AW13-F1
#
_entry.id   AF-A0A964AW13-F1
#
_cell.length_a   1.000
_cell.length_b   1.000
_cell.length_c   1.000
_cell.angle_alpha   90.00
_cell.angle_beta   90.00
_cell.angle_gamma   90.00
#
_symmetry.space_group_name_H-M   'P 1'
#
loop_
_entity.id
_entity.type
_entity.pdbx_description
1 polymer ?
#
loop_
_entity_poly.entity_id
_entity_poly.type
_entity_poly.pdbx_seq_one_letter_code
_entity_poly.pdbx_strand_id
1 'polypeptide(L)'
;MTEHPHARSLRATLDVPGEADDALRRAAYALAEAHAVGDPAAVTGLPDDLRAFVTKVALHAYKTTDEDITALMDAGWTEQQLFEVLAAAAIGAGVSRLEAGLAALEGA
;
A
#
# COMPACT_ATOMS: atom_id res chain seq x y z
N MET A 1 -17.20 -7.13 -20.14
CA MET A 1 -16.77 -6.18 -19.09
C MET A 1 -15.25 -6.18 -19.12
N THR A 2 -14.66 -5.17 -19.76
CA THR A 2 -13.19 -5.11 -19.95
C THR A 2 -12.58 -4.78 -18.60
N GLU A 3 -11.88 -5.72 -17.96
CA GLU A 3 -11.13 -5.40 -16.74
C GLU A 3 -10.08 -4.35 -17.07
N HIS A 4 -10.18 -3.20 -16.42
CA HIS A 4 -9.17 -2.17 -16.54
C HIS A 4 -7.84 -2.68 -15.94
N PRO A 5 -6.68 -2.36 -16.53
CA PRO A 5 -5.40 -2.95 -16.16
C PRO A 5 -5.03 -2.80 -14.66
N HIS A 6 -5.50 -1.74 -14.00
CA HIS A 6 -5.31 -1.55 -12.54
C HIS A 6 -6.06 -2.60 -11.70
N ALA A 7 -7.24 -3.05 -12.13
CA ALA A 7 -8.03 -4.06 -11.43
C ALA A 7 -7.33 -5.43 -11.39
N ARG A 8 -6.59 -5.76 -12.47
CA ARG A 8 -5.76 -6.98 -12.52
C ARG A 8 -4.60 -6.91 -11.54
N SER A 9 -3.90 -5.77 -11.46
CA SER A 9 -2.80 -5.56 -10.51
C SER A 9 -3.29 -5.64 -9.07
N LEU A 10 -4.47 -5.09 -8.78
CA LEU A 10 -5.09 -5.15 -7.46
C LEU A 10 -5.30 -6.60 -6.99
N ARG A 11 -5.94 -7.41 -7.83
CA ARG A 11 -6.22 -8.82 -7.54
C ARG A 11 -4.95 -9.65 -7.40
N ALA A 12 -3.97 -9.43 -8.27
CA ALA A 12 -2.69 -10.13 -8.21
C ALA A 12 -1.90 -9.82 -6.93
N THR A 13 -2.05 -8.62 -6.37
CA THR A 13 -1.31 -8.21 -5.16
C THR A 13 -2.05 -8.46 -3.87
N LEU A 14 -3.39 -8.48 -3.88
CA LEU A 14 -4.19 -8.60 -2.65
C LEU A 14 -4.83 -9.97 -2.43
N ASP A 15 -5.06 -10.75 -3.49
CA ASP A 15 -5.86 -11.99 -3.41
C ASP A 15 -5.07 -13.27 -3.70
N VAL A 16 -3.79 -13.15 -4.06
CA VAL A 16 -2.90 -14.31 -4.31
C VAL A 16 -2.27 -14.74 -3.00
N PRO A 17 -2.17 -16.05 -2.66
CA PRO A 17 -1.48 -16.50 -1.47
C PRO A 17 -0.08 -15.88 -1.35
N GLY A 18 0.24 -15.35 -0.17
CA GLY A 18 1.50 -14.68 0.13
C GLY A 18 1.99 -15.03 1.54
N GLU A 19 3.20 -14.58 1.88
CA GLU A 19 3.75 -14.76 3.22
C GLU A 19 3.17 -13.74 4.22
N ALA A 20 2.76 -12.57 3.73
CA ALA A 20 1.94 -11.64 4.49
C ALA A 20 0.47 -12.08 4.40
N ASP A 21 -0.22 -12.07 5.55
CA ASP A 21 -1.66 -12.29 5.61
C ASP A 21 -2.40 -11.33 4.64
N ASP A 22 -3.40 -11.84 3.92
CA ASP A 22 -4.30 -11.06 3.07
C ASP A 22 -4.85 -9.83 3.80
N ALA A 23 -5.18 -9.98 5.08
CA ALA A 23 -5.67 -8.87 5.90
C ALA A 23 -4.62 -7.76 6.06
N LEU A 24 -3.34 -8.13 6.22
CA LEU A 24 -2.24 -7.19 6.36
C LEU A 24 -1.99 -6.43 5.04
N ARG A 25 -2.00 -7.15 3.91
CA ARG A 25 -1.84 -6.53 2.58
C ARG A 25 -3.00 -5.59 2.26
N ARG A 26 -4.24 -5.97 2.58
CA ARG A 26 -5.42 -5.09 2.43
C ARG A 26 -5.34 -3.85 3.31
N ALA A 27 -4.89 -3.99 4.56
CA ALA A 27 -4.69 -2.85 5.45
C ALA A 27 -3.62 -1.89 4.92
N ALA A 28 -2.51 -2.42 4.38
CA ALA A 28 -1.45 -1.61 3.75
C ALA A 28 -1.96 -0.83 2.53
N TYR A 29 -2.73 -1.49 1.67
CA TYR A 29 -3.40 -0.84 0.54
C TYR A 29 -4.33 0.28 1.02
N ALA A 30 -5.24 -0.02 1.96
CA ALA A 30 -6.24 0.93 2.45
C ALA A 30 -5.59 2.14 3.13
N LEU A 31 -4.51 1.95 3.88
CA LEU A 31 -3.78 3.06 4.50
C LEU A 31 -3.15 3.97 3.44
N ALA A 32 -2.53 3.39 2.40
CA ALA A 32 -1.93 4.17 1.33
C ALA A 32 -2.97 4.92 0.48
N GLU A 33 -4.13 4.32 0.24
CA GLU A 33 -5.29 4.97 -0.40
C GLU A 33 -5.84 6.12 0.45
N ALA A 34 -6.02 5.90 1.75
CA ALA A 34 -6.57 6.89 2.68
C ALA A 34 -5.72 8.16 2.76
N HIS A 35 -4.39 8.06 2.56
CA HIS A 35 -3.52 9.24 2.48
C HIS A 35 -3.80 10.16 1.28
N ALA A 36 -4.45 9.65 0.23
CA ALA A 36 -4.80 10.44 -0.94
C ALA A 36 -6.24 10.99 -0.90
N VAL A 37 -7.21 10.19 -0.45
CA VAL A 37 -8.65 10.49 -0.61
C VAL A 37 -9.51 10.24 0.64
N GLY A 38 -8.91 9.94 1.80
CA GLY A 38 -9.66 9.53 2.99
C GLY A 38 -9.05 9.97 4.32
N ASP A 39 -9.35 9.19 5.38
CA ASP A 39 -8.82 9.38 6.73
C ASP A 39 -7.87 8.22 7.10
N PRO A 40 -6.54 8.44 7.06
CA PRO A 40 -5.55 7.43 7.44
C PRO A 40 -5.71 6.90 8.87
N ALA A 41 -6.30 7.69 9.79
CA ALA A 41 -6.49 7.29 11.18
C ALA A 41 -7.61 6.25 11.35
N ALA A 42 -8.55 6.19 10.41
CA ALA A 42 -9.63 5.20 10.41
C ALA A 42 -9.17 3.79 10.00
N VAL A 43 -8.00 3.66 9.35
CA VAL A 43 -7.47 2.37 8.91
C VAL A 43 -6.83 1.63 10.09
N THR A 44 -7.33 0.44 10.40
CA THR A 44 -6.85 -0.45 11.48
C THR A 44 -6.22 -1.74 10.92
N GLY A 45 -5.57 -2.53 11.78
CA GLY A 45 -5.07 -3.87 11.42
C GLY A 45 -3.60 -3.92 10.95
N LEU A 46 -2.93 -2.77 10.87
CA LEU A 46 -1.47 -2.69 10.72
C LEU A 46 -0.81 -2.48 12.09
N PRO A 47 0.21 -3.28 12.42
CA PRO A 47 1.19 -2.95 13.45
C PRO A 47 1.83 -1.57 13.22
N ASP A 48 2.24 -0.89 14.29
CA ASP A 48 2.66 0.51 14.24
C ASP A 48 3.92 0.75 13.38
N ASP A 49 4.84 -0.21 13.38
CA ASP A 49 6.06 -0.21 12.56
C ASP A 49 5.72 -0.29 11.05
N LEU A 50 4.83 -1.21 10.67
CA LEU A 50 4.34 -1.30 9.29
C LEU A 50 3.48 -0.11 8.91
N ARG A 51 2.69 0.47 9.83
CA ARG A 51 1.94 1.71 9.58
C ARG A 51 2.88 2.86 9.24
N ALA A 52 3.98 3.01 9.97
CA ALA A 52 4.98 4.04 9.71
C ALA A 52 5.67 3.80 8.35
N PHE A 53 6.03 2.56 8.06
CA PHE A 53 6.61 2.16 6.77
C PHE A 53 5.67 2.44 5.59
N VAL A 54 4.42 1.96 5.65
CA VAL A 54 3.41 2.18 4.61
C VAL A 54 3.13 3.67 4.41
N THR A 55 3.07 4.45 5.49
CA THR A 55 2.92 5.91 5.40
C THR A 55 4.12 6.55 4.69
N LYS A 56 5.34 6.12 5.01
CA LYS A 56 6.55 6.58 4.34
C LYS A 56 6.53 6.22 2.85
N VAL A 57 6.13 5.01 2.49
CA VAL A 57 5.99 4.58 1.09
C VAL A 57 4.93 5.42 0.37
N ALA A 58 3.76 5.60 0.97
CA ALA A 58 2.65 6.34 0.37
C ALA A 58 2.99 7.82 0.13
N LEU A 59 3.73 8.48 1.03
CA LEU A 59 3.98 9.93 0.94
C LEU A 59 5.39 10.28 0.43
N HIS A 60 6.36 9.42 0.70
CA HIS A 60 7.79 9.69 0.58
C HIS A 60 8.57 8.46 0.10
N ALA A 61 8.04 7.67 -0.85
CA ALA A 61 8.69 6.46 -1.37
C ALA A 61 10.18 6.66 -1.71
N TYR A 62 10.56 7.82 -2.26
CA TYR A 62 11.94 8.19 -2.61
C TYR A 62 12.89 8.34 -1.41
N LYS A 63 12.38 8.31 -0.18
CA LYS A 63 13.14 8.31 1.07
C LYS A 63 13.20 6.95 1.74
N THR A 64 12.59 5.92 1.16
CA THR A 64 12.68 4.56 1.69
C THR A 64 14.10 4.03 1.47
N THR A 65 14.75 3.54 2.51
CA THR A 65 16.15 3.11 2.48
C THR A 65 16.30 1.68 3.00
N ASP A 66 17.47 1.10 2.77
CA ASP A 66 17.83 -0.24 3.25
C ASP A 66 17.79 -0.32 4.79
N GLU A 67 18.07 0.79 5.49
CA GLU A 67 17.96 0.85 6.95
C GLU A 67 16.51 0.71 7.44
N ASP A 68 15.51 1.23 6.72
CA ASP A 68 14.11 1.03 7.08
C ASP A 68 13.75 -0.47 6.99
N ILE A 69 14.20 -1.13 5.93
CA ILE A 69 13.95 -2.56 5.69
C ILE A 69 14.67 -3.39 6.75
N THR A 70 15.94 -3.08 7.03
CA THR A 70 16.74 -3.78 8.05
C THR A 70 16.09 -3.65 9.43
N ALA A 71 15.63 -2.46 9.82
CA ALA A 71 14.96 -2.25 11.11
C ALA A 71 13.67 -3.07 11.25
N LEU A 72 12.89 -3.21 10.17
CA LEU A 72 11.69 -4.05 10.16
C LEU A 72 12.03 -5.54 10.19
N MET A 73 13.10 -5.96 9.51
CA MET A 73 13.58 -7.35 9.60
C MET A 73 14.06 -7.70 11.01
N ASP A 74 14.77 -6.78 11.67
CA ASP A 74 15.18 -6.92 13.07
C ASP A 74 13.97 -6.97 14.03
N ALA A 75 12.84 -6.37 13.65
CA ALA A 75 11.56 -6.47 14.36
C ALA A 75 10.80 -7.79 14.11
N GLY A 76 11.30 -8.65 13.22
CA GLY A 76 10.79 -10.00 12.97
C GLY A 76 9.99 -10.17 11.67
N TRP A 77 9.93 -9.15 10.82
CA TRP A 77 9.34 -9.27 9.48
C TRP A 77 10.29 -9.96 8.51
N THR A 78 9.77 -10.74 7.57
CA THR A 78 10.59 -11.29 6.49
C THR A 78 10.65 -10.33 5.31
N GLU A 79 11.73 -10.40 4.52
CA GLU A 79 11.88 -9.58 3.31
C GLU A 79 10.70 -9.77 2.35
N GLN A 80 10.20 -10.99 2.23
CA GLN A 80 9.05 -11.32 1.40
C GLN A 80 7.75 -10.66 1.91
N GLN A 81 7.49 -10.68 3.22
CA GLN A 81 6.36 -9.96 3.83
C GLN A 81 6.46 -8.45 3.58
N LEU A 82 7.66 -7.87 3.73
CA LEU A 82 7.89 -6.45 3.49
C LEU A 82 7.70 -6.07 2.03
N PHE A 83 8.16 -6.91 1.09
CA PHE A 83 7.92 -6.73 -0.34
C PHE A 83 6.41 -6.73 -0.67
N GLU A 84 5.66 -7.68 -0.12
CA GLU A 84 4.21 -7.78 -0.34
C GLU A 84 3.46 -6.56 0.23
N VAL A 85 3.83 -6.09 1.43
CA VAL A 85 3.28 -4.87 2.04
C VAL A 85 3.65 -3.62 1.24
N LEU A 86 4.91 -3.50 0.80
CA LEU A 86 5.39 -2.41 -0.06
C LEU A 86 4.58 -2.35 -1.36
N ALA A 87 4.40 -3.50 -2.02
CA ALA A 87 3.65 -3.60 -3.27
C ALA A 87 2.18 -3.18 -3.08
N ALA A 88 1.52 -3.66 -2.03
CA ALA A 88 0.15 -3.29 -1.72
C ALA A 88 0.01 -1.78 -1.46
N ALA A 89 0.92 -1.20 -0.67
CA ALA A 89 0.95 0.24 -0.41
C ALA A 89 1.19 1.07 -1.68
N ALA A 90 2.14 0.67 -2.52
CA ALA A 90 2.44 1.36 -3.77
C ALA A 90 1.24 1.35 -4.74
N ILE A 91 0.52 0.23 -4.84
CA ILE A 91 -0.69 0.14 -5.66
C ILE A 91 -1.81 1.02 -5.09
N GLY A 92 -2.03 1.01 -3.76
CA GLY A 92 -3.02 1.88 -3.10
C GLY A 92 -2.75 3.36 -3.35
N ALA A 93 -1.49 3.79 -3.22
CA ALA A 93 -1.10 5.15 -3.53
C ALA A 93 -1.22 5.49 -5.03
N GLY A 94 -0.91 4.53 -5.92
CA GLY A 94 -0.97 4.74 -7.37
C GLY A 94 -2.40 4.86 -7.91
N VAL A 95 -3.28 3.95 -7.50
CA VAL A 95 -4.69 3.90 -7.93
C VAL A 95 -5.44 5.14 -7.44
N SER A 96 -5.29 5.49 -6.15
CA SER A 96 -5.98 6.65 -5.59
C SER A 96 -5.59 7.96 -6.26
N ARG A 97 -4.31 8.15 -6.60
CA ARG A 97 -3.83 9.32 -7.38
C ARG A 97 -4.35 9.32 -8.81
N LEU A 98 -4.44 8.15 -9.45
CA LEU A 98 -5.01 8.03 -10.80
C LEU A 98 -6.49 8.44 -10.80
N GLU A 99 -7.27 7.92 -9.86
CA GLU A 99 -8.70 8.25 -9.72
C GLU A 99 -8.91 9.73 -9.40
N ALA A 100 -8.14 10.29 -8.47
CA ALA A 100 -8.18 11.73 -8.17
C ALA A 100 -7.84 12.59 -9.40
N GLY A 101 -6.85 12.17 -10.19
CA GLY A 101 -6.48 12.85 -11.44
C GLY A 101 -7.58 12.78 -12.50
N LEU A 102 -8.22 11.63 -12.67
CA LEU A 102 -9.35 11.47 -13.60
C LEU A 102 -10.57 12.29 -13.16
N ALA A 103 -10.91 12.27 -11.87
CA ALA A 103 -12.01 13.08 -11.34
C ALA A 103 -11.79 14.58 -11.55
N ALA A 104 -10.54 15.04 -11.41
CA ALA A 104 -10.19 16.43 -11.70
C ALA A 104 -10.34 16.80 -13.19
N LEU A 105 -10.12 15.86 -14.11
CA LEU A 105 -10.33 16.07 -15.55
C LEU A 105 -11.82 16.05 -15.93
N GLU A 106 -12.63 15.22 -15.27
CA GLU A 106 -14.08 15.13 -15.52
C GLU A 106 -14.86 16.32 -14.94
N GLY A 107 -14.34 16.94 -13.88
CA GLY A 107 -14.91 18.14 -13.26
C GLY A 107 -14.42 19.47 -13.86
N ALA A 108 -13.57 19.44 -14.91
CA ALA A 108 -12.99 20.61 -15.57
C ALA A 108 -13.80 21.10 -16.77
#